data_AF-E7GQR8-F1
#
_entry.id   AF-E7GQR8-F1
#
_cell.length_a   1.000
_cell.length_b   1.000
_cell.length_c   1.000
_cell.angle_alpha   90.00
_cell.angle_beta   90.00
_cell.angle_gamma   90.00
#
_symmetry.space_group_name_H-M   'P 1'
#
loop_
_entity.id
_entity.type
_entity.pdbx_description
1 polymer ?
#
loop_
_entity_poly.entity_id
_entity_poly.type
_entity_poly.pdbx_seq_one_letter_code
_entity_poly.pdbx_strand_id
1 'polypeptide(L)'
;MFESRCGVCCDSCERREKVHCKGCINMDKTFWGGVCEVKVCCEGKELNHCGECPDFPCTMLAEMGKDQGYDPEPRLTQCRKWAEEGHV
;
A
#
# COMPACT_ATOMS: atom_id res chain seq x y z
N MET A 1 8.32 8.73 -6.29
CA MET A 1 7.63 7.78 -7.20
C MET A 1 7.11 6.61 -6.36
N PHE A 2 5.82 6.29 -6.40
CA PHE A 2 5.23 5.22 -5.56
C PHE A 2 4.84 4.01 -6.41
N GLU A 3 5.04 2.81 -5.86
CA GLU A 3 4.68 1.55 -6.55
C GLU A 3 3.33 0.99 -6.06
N SER A 4 2.89 1.42 -4.89
CA SER A 4 1.61 1.03 -4.31
C SER A 4 1.03 2.13 -3.43
N ARG A 5 -0.24 1.99 -3.06
CA ARG A 5 -0.93 2.91 -2.16
C ARG A 5 -0.57 2.67 -0.69
N CYS A 6 -0.17 1.45 -0.32
CA CYS A 6 0.02 1.01 1.06
C CYS A 6 1.48 0.88 1.52
N GLY A 7 2.46 1.32 0.71
CA GLY A 7 3.88 1.23 1.05
C GLY A 7 4.54 -0.09 0.69
N VAL A 8 3.84 -1.00 -0.01
CA VAL A 8 4.42 -2.25 -0.50
C VAL A 8 5.20 -1.98 -1.78
N CYS A 9 6.49 -2.28 -1.80
CA CYS A 9 7.25 -2.39 -3.04
C CYS A 9 6.73 -3.59 -3.83
N CYS A 10 5.94 -3.33 -4.88
CA CYS A 10 5.39 -4.39 -5.71
C CYS A 10 6.49 -5.10 -6.50
N ASP A 11 7.60 -4.42 -6.79
CA ASP A 11 8.74 -5.01 -7.46
C ASP A 11 9.48 -6.04 -6.61
N SER A 12 9.60 -5.80 -5.31
CA SER A 12 10.20 -6.75 -4.36
C SER A 12 9.23 -7.83 -3.85
N CYS A 13 8.00 -7.88 -4.36
CA CYS A 13 6.99 -8.83 -3.90
C CYS A 13 7.07 -10.15 -4.67
N GLU A 14 7.70 -11.17 -4.08
CA GLU A 14 7.80 -12.52 -4.68
C GLU A 14 6.44 -13.18 -4.98
N ARG A 15 5.37 -12.74 -4.30
CA ARG A 15 4.01 -13.24 -4.56
C ARG A 15 3.41 -12.64 -5.84
N ARG A 16 3.92 -11.52 -6.34
CA ARG A 16 3.41 -10.82 -7.53
C ARG A 16 3.41 -11.73 -8.75
N GLU A 17 4.50 -12.44 -8.99
CA GLU A 17 4.60 -13.42 -10.08
C GLU A 17 3.70 -14.64 -9.84
N LYS A 18 3.67 -15.15 -8.59
CA LYS A 18 2.86 -16.32 -8.24
C LYS A 18 1.35 -16.10 -8.40
N VAL A 19 0.86 -14.89 -8.14
CA VAL A 19 -0.57 -14.55 -8.19
C VAL A 19 -0.95 -13.66 -9.37
N HIS A 20 -0.01 -13.43 -10.31
CA HIS A 20 -0.18 -12.53 -11.46
C HIS A 20 -0.72 -11.14 -11.08
N CYS A 21 -0.27 -10.60 -9.95
CA CYS A 21 -0.68 -9.29 -9.46
C CYS A 21 -0.12 -8.20 -10.39
N LYS A 22 -0.97 -7.37 -10.99
CA LYS A 22 -0.56 -6.23 -11.83
C LYS A 22 -0.25 -4.95 -11.04
N GLY A 23 -0.14 -5.06 -9.71
CA GLY A 23 0.05 -3.94 -8.79
C GLY A 23 -1.27 -3.28 -8.38
N CYS A 24 -1.32 -2.72 -7.17
CA CYS A 24 -2.55 -2.11 -6.65
C CYS A 24 -2.95 -0.80 -7.35
N ILE A 25 -2.04 -0.23 -8.15
CA ILE A 25 -2.29 1.02 -8.89
C ILE A 25 -3.13 0.71 -10.14
N ASN A 26 -2.79 -0.37 -10.86
CA ASN A 26 -3.39 -0.73 -12.15
C ASN A 26 -4.52 -1.77 -12.06
N MET A 27 -4.84 -2.27 -10.87
CA MET A 27 -5.91 -3.26 -10.69
C MET A 27 -7.13 -2.68 -9.97
N ASP A 28 -8.31 -2.97 -10.52
CA ASP A 28 -9.59 -2.58 -9.93
C ASP A 28 -9.93 -3.44 -8.70
N LYS A 29 -9.61 -4.74 -8.77
CA LYS A 29 -9.81 -5.73 -7.70
C LYS A 29 -8.48 -6.37 -7.28
N THR A 30 -8.40 -6.76 -6.02
CA THR A 30 -7.23 -7.46 -5.49
C THR A 30 -7.16 -8.89 -6.04
N PHE A 31 -5.98 -9.51 -5.97
CA PHE A 31 -5.79 -10.87 -6.47
C PHE A 31 -6.65 -11.92 -5.75
N TRP A 32 -7.07 -11.66 -4.50
CA TRP A 32 -7.94 -12.55 -3.73
C TRP A 32 -9.43 -12.28 -3.96
N GLY A 33 -9.78 -11.49 -4.98
CA GLY A 33 -11.17 -11.17 -5.34
C GLY A 33 -11.83 -10.12 -4.43
N GLY A 34 -11.15 -9.66 -3.38
CA GLY A 34 -11.63 -8.61 -2.49
C GLY A 34 -11.29 -7.20 -2.96
N VAL A 35 -11.84 -6.21 -2.26
CA VAL A 35 -11.45 -4.81 -2.39
C VAL A 35 -10.42 -4.49 -1.31
N CYS A 36 -9.34 -3.79 -1.67
CA CYS A 36 -8.38 -3.34 -0.67
C CYS A 36 -8.94 -2.08 0.00
N GLU A 37 -9.23 -2.16 1.30
CA GLU A 37 -9.76 -1.03 2.06
C GLU A 37 -8.81 0.16 2.07
N VAL A 38 -7.49 -0.09 2.08
CA VAL A 38 -6.47 0.95 1.97
C VAL A 38 -6.55 1.68 0.63
N LYS A 39 -6.78 0.96 -0.47
CA LYS A 39 -6.97 1.56 -1.80
C LYS A 39 -8.21 2.45 -1.81
N VAL A 40 -9.34 1.93 -1.31
CA VAL A 40 -10.60 2.70 -1.24
C VAL A 40 -10.45 3.93 -0.38
N CYS A 41 -9.75 3.83 0.74
CA CYS A 41 -9.48 4.96 1.63
C CYS A 41 -8.61 6.03 0.94
N CYS A 42 -7.52 5.62 0.26
CA CYS A 42 -6.69 6.55 -0.51
C CYS A 42 -7.44 7.20 -1.66
N GLU A 43 -8.17 6.41 -2.47
CA GLU A 43 -8.95 6.94 -3.61
C GLU A 43 -10.08 7.86 -3.15
N GLY A 44 -10.78 7.52 -2.07
CA GLY A 44 -11.83 8.37 -1.51
C GLY A 44 -11.32 9.65 -0.85
N LYS A 45 -10.03 9.69 -0.47
CA LYS A 45 -9.35 10.88 0.04
C LYS A 45 -8.55 11.61 -1.04
N GLU A 46 -8.58 11.13 -2.28
CA GLU A 46 -7.81 11.66 -3.41
C GLU A 46 -6.29 11.70 -3.14
N LEU A 47 -5.78 10.72 -2.39
CA LEU A 47 -4.37 10.57 -2.04
C LEU A 47 -3.69 9.53 -2.95
N ASN A 48 -2.43 9.77 -3.32
CA ASN A 48 -1.67 8.83 -4.14
C ASN A 48 -1.22 7.61 -3.32
N HIS A 49 -0.82 7.82 -2.07
CA HIS A 49 -0.46 6.76 -1.14
C HIS A 49 -0.73 7.13 0.32
N CYS A 50 -0.74 6.13 1.21
CA CYS A 50 -0.97 6.36 2.64
C CYS A 50 0.05 7.28 3.30
N GLY A 51 1.27 7.37 2.78
CA GLY A 51 2.26 8.34 3.27
C GLY A 51 1.81 9.81 3.19
N GLU A 52 0.93 10.17 2.26
CA GLU A 52 0.35 11.52 2.18
C GLU A 52 -0.87 11.70 3.11
N CYS A 53 -1.32 10.62 3.76
CA CYS A 53 -2.47 10.69 4.64
C CYS A 53 -2.09 11.44 5.93
N PRO A 54 -2.87 12.44 6.36
CA PRO A 54 -2.58 13.17 7.61
C PRO A 54 -2.68 12.27 8.85
N ASP A 55 -3.44 11.18 8.75
CA ASP A 55 -3.65 10.18 9.79
C ASP A 55 -2.56 9.08 9.80
N PHE A 56 -1.47 9.27 9.05
CA PHE A 56 -0.44 8.26 8.89
C PHE A 56 0.53 8.19 10.10
N PRO A 57 0.90 6.99 10.59
CA PRO A 57 0.42 5.67 10.18
C PRO A 57 -0.94 5.33 10.82
N CYS A 58 -1.96 5.06 9.99
CA CYS A 58 -3.29 4.74 10.48
C CYS A 58 -3.40 3.26 10.90
N THR A 59 -4.33 2.97 11.82
CA THR A 59 -4.54 1.60 12.34
C THR A 59 -4.81 0.59 11.22
N MET A 60 -5.63 0.95 10.23
CA MET A 60 -5.92 0.08 9.08
C MET A 60 -4.65 -0.37 8.35
N LEU A 61 -3.70 0.54 8.14
CA LEU A 61 -2.45 0.23 7.46
C LEU A 61 -1.50 -0.58 8.37
N ALA A 62 -1.45 -0.24 9.65
CA ALA A 62 -0.60 -0.87 10.65
C ALA A 62 -1.04 -2.31 11.02
N GLU A 63 -2.34 -2.60 10.92
CA GLU A 63 -2.89 -3.94 11.17
C GLU A 63 -2.92 -4.82 9.92
N MET A 64 -2.88 -4.22 8.73
CA MET A 64 -2.85 -4.94 7.47
C MET A 64 -1.66 -5.91 7.41
N GLY A 65 -1.94 -7.22 7.44
CA GLY A 65 -0.96 -8.29 7.36
C GLY A 65 -0.46 -8.82 8.71
N LYS A 66 -0.73 -8.13 9.83
CA LYS A 66 -0.36 -8.60 11.17
C LYS A 66 -0.95 -9.98 11.50
N ASP A 67 -2.21 -10.21 11.11
CA ASP A 67 -2.90 -11.50 11.30
C ASP A 67 -2.19 -12.66 10.60
N GLN A 68 -1.54 -12.38 9.47
CA GLN A 68 -0.73 -13.35 8.72
C GLN A 68 0.74 -13.38 9.17
N GLY A 69 1.11 -12.65 10.23
CA GLY A 69 2.49 -12.56 10.72
C GLY A 69 3.41 -11.66 9.90
N TYR A 70 2.85 -10.74 9.09
CA TYR A 70 3.65 -9.76 8.34
C TYR A 70 3.89 -8.49 9.17
N ASP A 71 5.14 -8.02 9.15
CA ASP A 71 5.53 -6.77 9.78
C ASP A 71 5.08 -5.53 8.98
N PRO A 72 4.39 -4.56 9.61
CA PRO A 72 3.96 -3.33 8.96
C PRO A 72 5.11 -2.30 8.85
N GLU A 73 6.09 -2.33 9.75
CA GLU A 73 7.26 -1.45 9.81
C GLU A 73 7.93 -1.14 8.45
N PRO A 74 8.33 -2.14 7.63
CA PRO A 74 8.99 -1.88 6.35
C PRO A 74 8.09 -1.10 5.38
N ARG A 75 6.80 -1.40 5.36
CA ARG A 75 5.81 -0.71 4.51
C ARG A 75 5.54 0.71 5.00
N LEU A 76 5.45 0.90 6.32
CA LEU A 76 5.27 2.22 6.92
C LEU A 76 6.48 3.10 6.63
N THR A 77 7.69 2.56 6.77
CA THR A 77 8.92 3.25 6.42
C THR A 77 8.95 3.64 4.95
N GLN A 78 8.52 2.72 4.06
CA GLN A 78 8.44 3.02 2.62
C GLN A 78 7.42 4.11 2.31
N CYS A 79 6.26 4.12 2.96
CA CYS A 79 5.27 5.21 2.83
C CYS A 79 5.87 6.57 3.22
N ARG A 80 6.65 6.63 4.31
CA ARG A 80 7.32 7.88 4.73
C ARG A 80 8.29 8.35 3.66
N LYS A 81 9.15 7.45 3.15
CA LYS A 81 10.08 7.77 2.06
C LYS A 81 9.35 8.32 0.84
N TRP A 82 8.26 7.69 0.41
CA TRP A 82 7.48 8.17 -0.72
C TRP A 82 6.84 9.54 -0.47
N ALA A 83 6.39 9.81 0.75
CA ALA A 83 5.87 11.13 1.12
C ALA A 83 6.97 12.21 1.06
N GLU A 84 8.18 11.88 1.52
CA GLU A 84 9.33 12.79 1.44
C GLU A 84 9.79 12.99 -0.02
N GLU A 85 9.79 11.94 -0.83
CA GLU A 85 10.16 11.99 -2.26
C GLU A 85 9.09 12.66 -3.15
N GLY A 86 7.83 12.70 -2.71
CA GLY A 86 6.71 13.33 -3.44
C GLY A 86 6.63 14.85 -3.29
N HIS A 87 7.43 15.44 -2.39
CA HIS A 87 7.47 16.88 -2.11
C HIS A 87 8.59 17.64 -2.86
N VAL A 88 9.19 17.06 -3.91
CA VAL A 88 10.21 17.72 -4.74
C VAL A 88 9.68 18.14 -6.12
#